data_AF-A0A6G8G0F1-F1
#
_entry.id   AF-A0A6G8G0F1-F1
#
_cell.length_a   1.000
_cell.length_b   1.000
_cell.length_c   1.000
_cell.angle_alpha   90.00
_cell.angle_beta   90.00
_cell.angle_gamma   90.00
#
_symmetry.space_group_name_H-M   'P 1'
#
loop_
_entity.id
_entity.type
_entity.pdbx_description
1 polymer ?
#
loop_
_entity_poly.entity_id
_entity_poly.type
_entity_poly.pdbx_seq_one_letter_code
_entity_poly.pdbx_strand_id
1 'polypeptide(L)'
;MLAVLAVAAGWLAVHTVYALRYARHWFVNEPGCVDFPGDGPPRLSDFVYLSFTLGMTYQVSDTDLRTPAVRRLVLRHTLLAYLLGTVVVAATINLVVGLASR
;
A
#
# COMPACT_ATOMS: atom_id res chain seq x y z
N MET A 1 -3.60 -20.78 11.92
CA MET A 1 -2.36 -19.97 11.75
C MET A 1 -1.92 -19.82 10.30
N LEU A 2 -1.83 -20.89 9.50
CA LEU A 2 -1.38 -20.79 8.09
C LEU A 2 -2.19 -19.80 7.24
N ALA A 3 -3.53 -19.80 7.36
CA ALA A 3 -4.39 -18.84 6.65
C ALA A 3 -4.09 -17.38 7.02
N VAL A 4 -3.89 -17.09 8.32
CA VAL A 4 -3.55 -15.74 8.81
C VAL A 4 -2.19 -15.31 8.28
N LEU A 5 -1.19 -16.21 8.30
CA LEU A 5 0.14 -15.93 7.74
C LEU A 5 0.10 -15.70 6.23
N ALA A 6 -0.68 -16.49 5.49
CA ALA A 6 -0.84 -16.32 4.04
C ALA A 6 -1.50 -14.98 3.70
N VAL A 7 -2.50 -14.58 4.47
CA VAL A 7 -3.17 -13.28 4.34
C VAL A 7 -2.20 -12.13 4.65
N ALA A 8 -1.45 -12.21 5.75
CA ALA A 8 -0.46 -11.21 6.12
C ALA A 8 0.68 -11.11 5.08
N ALA A 9 1.15 -12.24 4.55
CA ALA A 9 2.15 -12.28 3.50
C ALA A 9 1.63 -11.68 2.18
N GLY A 10 0.39 -11.97 1.80
CA GLY A 10 -0.26 -11.36 0.64
C GLY A 10 -0.41 -9.85 0.78
N TRP A 11 -0.79 -9.39 1.97
CA TRP A 11 -0.87 -7.96 2.31
C TRP A 11 0.48 -7.26 2.19
N LEU A 12 1.52 -7.82 2.82
CA LEU A 12 2.90 -7.31 2.69
C LEU A 12 3.35 -7.27 1.22
N ALA A 13 3.13 -8.35 0.48
CA ALA A 13 3.54 -8.47 -0.92
C ALA A 13 2.89 -7.39 -1.81
N VAL A 14 1.59 -7.12 -1.63
CA VAL A 14 0.90 -6.05 -2.39
C VAL A 14 1.57 -4.71 -2.16
N HIS A 15 1.83 -4.33 -0.91
CA HIS A 15 2.45 -3.04 -0.59
C HIS A 15 3.91 -2.95 -1.03
N THR A 16 4.68 -4.04 -0.91
CA THR A 16 6.05 -4.08 -1.43
C THR A 16 6.08 -3.94 -2.95
N VAL A 17 5.21 -4.64 -3.68
CA VAL A 17 5.11 -4.52 -5.14
C VAL A 17 4.74 -3.10 -5.55
N TYR A 18 3.78 -2.47 -4.86
CA TYR A 18 3.41 -1.08 -5.18
C TYR A 18 4.50 -0.07 -4.83
N ALA A 19 5.26 -0.28 -3.75
CA ALA A 19 6.43 0.55 -3.44
C ALA A 19 7.45 0.54 -4.60
N LEU A 20 7.77 -0.66 -5.12
CA LEU A 20 8.65 -0.81 -6.28
C LEU A 20 8.04 -0.21 -7.56
N ARG A 21 6.72 -0.31 -7.75
CA ARG A 21 6.04 0.32 -8.88
C ARG A 21 6.11 1.84 -8.81
N TYR A 22 5.95 2.45 -7.63
CA TYR A 22 6.11 3.89 -7.46
C TYR A 22 7.55 4.32 -7.72
N ALA A 23 8.53 3.61 -7.15
CA ALA A 23 9.95 3.88 -7.39
C ALA A 23 10.27 3.82 -8.89
N ARG A 24 9.87 2.74 -9.58
CA ARG A 24 10.06 2.61 -11.03
C ARG A 24 9.31 3.70 -11.81
N HIS A 25 8.12 4.09 -11.38
CA HIS A 25 7.37 5.15 -12.04
C HIS A 25 8.13 6.48 -11.96
N TRP A 26 8.58 6.83 -10.76
CA TRP A 26 9.34 8.05 -10.51
C TRP A 26 10.71 8.04 -11.20
N PHE A 27 11.51 6.98 -11.09
CA PHE A 27 12.87 6.97 -11.65
C PHE A 27 12.93 6.80 -13.19
N VAL A 28 11.94 6.15 -13.80
CA VAL A 28 12.03 5.73 -15.22
C VAL A 28 10.94 6.33 -16.10
N ASN A 29 9.70 6.36 -15.63
CA ASN A 29 8.56 6.66 -16.49
C ASN A 29 8.18 8.15 -16.45
N GLU A 30 8.16 8.73 -15.25
CA GLU A 30 7.69 10.09 -15.01
C GLU A 30 8.42 10.69 -13.78
N PRO A 31 9.66 11.17 -13.96
CA PRO A 31 10.42 11.85 -12.90
C PRO A 31 9.64 13.00 -12.27
N GLY A 32 9.66 13.06 -10.94
CA GLY A 32 8.91 14.07 -10.18
C GLY A 32 7.40 13.86 -10.14
N CYS A 33 6.88 12.68 -10.52
CA CYS A 33 5.44 12.41 -10.46
C CYS A 33 4.87 12.43 -9.04
N VAL A 34 5.73 12.19 -8.04
CA VAL A 34 5.44 12.29 -6.61
C VAL A 34 6.44 13.27 -6.01
N ASP A 35 5.92 14.24 -5.26
CA ASP A 35 6.72 15.21 -4.52
C ASP A 35 6.87 14.74 -3.07
N PHE A 36 8.11 14.49 -2.65
CA PHE A 36 8.43 14.03 -1.30
C PHE A 36 9.08 15.17 -0.52
N PRO A 37 8.80 15.34 0.78
CA PRO A 37 9.44 16.37 1.60
C PRO A 37 10.97 16.24 1.63
N GLY A 38 11.67 17.35 1.41
CA GLY A 38 13.12 17.47 1.55
C GLY A 38 13.84 17.86 0.26
N ASP A 39 15.11 18.24 0.39
CA ASP A 39 15.89 18.86 -0.69
C ASP A 39 16.71 17.86 -1.55
N GLY A 40 16.29 16.60 -1.61
CA GLY A 40 17.06 15.53 -2.26
C GLY A 40 16.22 14.54 -3.07
N PRO A 41 16.85 13.71 -3.91
CA PRO A 41 16.14 12.66 -4.63
C PRO A 41 15.55 11.65 -3.63
N PRO A 42 14.33 11.13 -3.89
CA PRO A 42 13.67 10.21 -2.99
C PRO A 42 14.43 8.89 -2.91
N ARG A 43 14.40 8.29 -1.73
CA ARG A 43 14.97 6.98 -1.45
C ARG A 43 13.90 5.91 -1.56
N LEU A 44 14.31 4.64 -1.65
CA LEU A 44 13.37 3.52 -1.66
C LEU A 44 12.43 3.52 -0.44
N SER A 45 12.93 3.96 0.72
CA SER A 45 12.15 4.11 1.95
C SER A 45 10.95 5.03 1.80
N ASP A 46 11.04 6.07 0.98
CA ASP A 46 9.98 7.06 0.81
C ASP A 46 8.82 6.47 -0.01
N PHE A 47 9.15 5.63 -0.99
CA PHE A 47 8.15 4.86 -1.73
C PHE A 47 7.52 3.73 -0.90
N VAL A 48 8.28 3.12 0.01
CA VAL A 48 7.73 2.16 0.99
C VAL A 48 6.78 2.87 1.94
N TYR A 49 7.18 4.02 2.48
CA TYR A 49 6.34 4.88 3.32
C TYR A 49 5.04 5.24 2.61
N LEU A 50 5.10 5.81 1.40
CA LEU A 50 3.93 6.13 0.60
C LEU A 50 3.02 4.91 0.37
N SER A 51 3.60 3.78 -0.02
CA SER A 51 2.86 2.56 -0.34
C SER A 51 2.12 1.99 0.87
N PHE A 52 2.82 1.80 1.99
CA PHE A 52 2.22 1.23 3.19
C PHE A 52 1.19 2.17 3.81
N THR A 53 1.43 3.48 3.80
CA THR A 53 0.49 4.45 4.37
C THR A 53 -0.82 4.48 3.58
N LEU A 54 -0.74 4.56 2.24
CA LEU A 54 -1.91 4.40 1.35
C LEU A 54 -2.61 3.05 1.53
N GLY A 55 -1.83 1.98 1.68
CA GLY A 55 -2.31 0.62 1.86
C GLY A 55 -3.07 0.39 3.17
N MET A 56 -2.62 1.06 4.24
CA MET A 56 -3.29 1.11 5.53
C MET A 56 -4.47 2.08 5.57
N THR A 57 -4.84 2.68 4.43
CA THR A 57 -5.89 3.71 4.30
C THR A 57 -5.60 5.01 5.07
N TYR A 58 -4.34 5.24 5.41
CA TYR A 58 -3.88 6.50 5.98
C TYR A 58 -3.50 7.45 4.84
N GLN A 59 -4.07 8.65 4.86
CA GLN A 59 -3.69 9.69 3.90
C GLN A 59 -2.30 10.20 4.26
N VAL A 60 -1.45 10.36 3.24
CA VAL A 60 -0.10 10.88 3.38
C VAL A 60 -0.14 12.40 3.15
N SER A 61 -0.12 13.20 4.22
CA SER A 61 -0.34 14.64 4.12
C SER A 61 0.85 15.41 3.56
N ASP A 62 2.03 14.81 3.59
CA ASP A 62 3.30 15.46 3.26
C ASP A 62 3.76 15.16 1.82
N THR A 63 3.03 14.33 1.07
CA THR A 63 3.46 13.86 -0.25
C THR A 63 2.42 14.20 -1.33
N ASP A 64 2.83 14.97 -2.34
CA ASP A 64 1.92 15.47 -3.39
C ASP A 64 1.98 14.64 -4.69
N LEU A 65 0.80 14.22 -5.18
CA LEU A 65 0.67 13.46 -6.44
C LEU A 65 0.52 14.41 -7.65
N ARG A 66 1.63 14.65 -8.34
CA ARG A 66 1.73 15.69 -9.37
C ARG A 66 1.04 15.33 -10.68
N THR A 67 0.90 14.05 -11.02
CA THR A 67 0.48 13.64 -12.37
C THR A 67 -0.77 12.76 -12.38
N PRO A 68 -1.60 12.81 -13.44
CA PRO A 68 -2.76 11.92 -13.56
C PRO A 68 -2.38 10.44 -13.60
N ALA A 69 -1.20 10.10 -14.13
CA ALA A 69 -0.73 8.72 -14.24
C ALA A 69 -0.46 8.12 -12.85
N VAL A 70 0.26 8.83 -11.98
CA VAL A 70 0.48 8.35 -10.61
C VAL A 70 -0.81 8.31 -9.81
N ARG A 71 -1.74 9.26 -9.99
CA ARG A 71 -3.06 9.21 -9.33
C ARG A 71 -3.87 7.97 -9.71
N ARG A 72 -3.85 7.56 -10.97
CA ARG A 72 -4.47 6.28 -11.40
C ARG A 72 -3.77 5.06 -10.81
N LEU A 73 -2.44 5.12 -10.66
CA LEU A 73 -1.68 4.05 -10.01
C LEU A 73 -2.03 3.92 -8.53
N VAL A 74 -2.11 5.05 -7.82
CA VAL A 74 -2.55 5.14 -6.43
C VAL A 74 -3.97 4.61 -6.26
N LEU A 75 -4.91 5.01 -7.12
CA LEU A 75 -6.29 4.55 -7.06
C LEU A 75 -6.39 3.02 -7.16
N ARG A 76 -5.64 2.40 -8.08
CA ARG A 76 -5.60 0.93 -8.22
C ARG A 76 -5.01 0.27 -6.98
N HIS A 77 -3.98 0.87 -6.39
CA HIS A 77 -3.38 0.37 -5.16
C HIS A 77 -4.37 0.42 -4.00
N THR A 78 -4.97 1.58 -3.75
CA THR A 78 -5.85 1.79 -2.59
C THR A 78 -7.13 0.99 -2.69
N LEU A 79 -7.72 0.83 -3.88
CA LEU A 79 -8.87 -0.06 -4.07
C LEU A 79 -8.53 -1.52 -3.77
N LEU A 80 -7.38 -2.00 -4.25
CA LEU A 80 -6.92 -3.37 -3.97
C LEU A 80 -6.60 -3.57 -2.49
N ALA A 81 -5.92 -2.60 -1.88
CA ALA A 81 -5.57 -2.62 -0.47
C ALA A 81 -6.81 -2.61 0.42
N TYR A 82 -7.80 -1.78 0.10
CA TYR A 82 -9.08 -1.72 0.80
C TYR A 82 -9.79 -3.06 0.75
N LEU A 83 -9.95 -3.64 -0.45
CA LEU A 83 -10.59 -4.95 -0.63
C LEU A 83 -9.87 -6.04 0.18
N LEU A 84 -8.54 -6.08 0.10
CA LEU A 84 -7.73 -7.04 0.86
C LEU A 84 -7.93 -6.85 2.37
N GLY A 85 -7.87 -5.60 2.86
CA GLY A 85 -8.10 -5.26 4.26
C GLY A 85 -9.48 -5.69 4.75
N THR A 86 -10.55 -5.45 3.96
CA THR A 86 -11.91 -5.93 4.29
C THR A 86 -11.96 -7.45 4.42
N VAL A 87 -11.34 -8.19 3.50
CA VAL A 87 -11.27 -9.66 3.55
C VAL A 87 -10.50 -10.14 4.79
N VAL A 88 -9.38 -9.50 5.12
CA VAL A 88 -8.58 -9.81 6.33
C VAL A 88 -9.44 -9.63 7.58
N VAL A 89 -10.15 -8.52 7.70
CA VAL A 89 -11.00 -8.21 8.85
C VAL A 89 -12.13 -9.24 8.97
N ALA A 90 -12.84 -9.54 7.87
CA ALA A 90 -13.90 -10.53 7.86
C ALA A 90 -13.41 -11.93 8.26
N ALA A 91 -12.27 -12.37 7.71
CA ALA A 91 -11.65 -13.65 8.07
C ALA A 91 -11.24 -13.69 9.54
N THR A 92 -10.71 -12.59 10.07
CA THR A 92 -10.33 -12.47 11.49
C THR A 92 -11.55 -12.56 12.40
N ILE A 93 -12.65 -11.89 12.08
CA ILE A 93 -13.91 -11.99 12.84
C ILE A 93 -14.41 -13.43 12.85
N ASN A 94 -14.50 -14.07 11.68
CA ASN A 94 -14.96 -15.45 11.56
C ASN A 94 -14.09 -16.42 12.38
N LEU A 95 -12.77 -16.20 12.39
CA LEU A 95 -11.84 -16.98 13.20
C LEU A 95 -12.09 -16.79 14.69
N VAL A 96 -12.23 -15.55 15.17
CA VAL A 96 -12.46 -15.25 16.59
C VAL A 96 -13.79 -15.83 17.06
N VAL A 97 -14.86 -15.66 16.28
CA VAL A 97 -16.18 -16.25 16.58
C VAL A 97 -16.07 -17.77 16.67
N GLY A 98 -15.43 -18.41 15.68
CA GLY A 98 -15.26 -19.86 15.66
C GLY A 98 -14.42 -20.42 16.82
N LEU A 99 -13.47 -19.64 17.36
CA LEU A 99 -12.69 -19.99 18.54
C LEU A 99 -13.47 -19.79 19.84
N ALA A 100 -14.29 -18.74 19.94
CA ALA A 100 -15.10 -18.43 21.12
C ALA A 100 -16.35 -19.32 21.25
N SER A 101 -16.84 -19.89 20.14
CA SER A 101 -17.96 -20.83 20.12
C SER A 101 -17.54 -22.29 20.38
N ARG A 102 -16.27 -22.56 20.63
CA ARG A 102 -15.73 -23.87 21.06
C ARG A 102 -15.52 -23.87 22.57
#